data_AF-A0A445CHI4-F1
#
_entry.id   AF-A0A445CHI4-F1
#
_cell.length_a   1.000
_cell.length_b   1.000
_cell.length_c   1.000
_cell.angle_alpha   90.00
_cell.angle_beta   90.00
_cell.angle_gamma   90.00
#
_symmetry.space_group_name_H-M   'P 1'
#
loop_
_entity.id
_entity.type
_entity.pdbx_description
1 polymer ?
#
loop_
_entity_poly.entity_id
_entity_poly.type
_entity_poly.pdbx_seq_one_letter_code
_entity_poly.pdbx_strand_id
1 'polypeptide(L)'
;MICLGDANAVQEGFKVHAILVKNGCFDASLYIKVVGDRIGAVFGSLVEVPLRPSNKKYQGTNSTFVFTNISSHPVIYRPTGLNRYFTLCNIEFLAIGGGSHFAVYLDGDL
;
A
#
# COMPACT_ATOMS: atom_id res chain seq x y z
N MET A 1 6.54 -8.51 8.51
CA MET A 1 5.20 -8.15 9.02
C MET A 1 5.20 -6.64 9.17
N ILE A 2 4.48 -5.90 8.32
CA ILE A 2 4.19 -4.51 8.65
C ILE A 2 3.23 -4.62 9.85
N CYS A 3 3.67 -4.23 11.05
CA CYS A 3 2.82 -4.29 12.23
C CYS A 3 1.72 -3.24 12.06
N LEU A 4 0.63 -3.62 11.40
CA LEU A 4 -0.62 -2.91 11.52
C LEU A 4 -1.19 -3.28 12.88
N GLY A 5 -1.16 -2.32 13.80
CA GLY A 5 -2.17 -2.33 14.86
C GLY A 5 -3.52 -2.13 14.18
N ASP A 6 -4.36 -3.15 14.20
CA ASP A 6 -5.82 -3.11 14.06
C ASP A 6 -6.43 -2.17 13.01
N ALA A 7 -5.88 -2.11 11.79
CA ALA A 7 -6.49 -1.35 10.69
C ALA A 7 -6.84 -2.28 9.53
N ASN A 8 -7.94 -3.04 9.70
CA ASN A 8 -8.62 -3.69 8.58
C ASN A 8 -9.51 -2.64 7.90
N ALA A 9 -9.06 -2.04 6.79
CA ALA A 9 -9.92 -1.23 5.94
C ALA A 9 -10.43 -2.09 4.79
N VAL A 10 -11.62 -2.66 4.95
CA VAL A 10 -12.38 -3.29 3.86
C VAL A 10 -13.70 -2.52 3.71
N GLN A 11 -14.15 -2.41 2.46
CA GLN A 11 -15.54 -2.24 2.01
C GLN A 11 -16.06 -0.85 1.61
N GLU A 12 -16.54 -0.82 0.36
CA GLU A 12 -17.41 0.11 -0.37
C GLU A 12 -17.48 1.60 0.04
N GLY A 13 -17.13 2.47 -0.91
CA GLY A 13 -17.42 3.91 -0.83
C GLY A 13 -16.20 4.84 -0.73
N PHE A 14 -15.00 4.35 -1.05
CA PHE A 14 -13.77 5.13 -1.01
C PHE A 14 -13.44 5.81 -2.34
N LYS A 15 -12.85 7.02 -2.29
CA LYS A 15 -12.20 7.67 -3.44
C LYS A 15 -10.74 7.24 -3.51
N VAL A 16 -10.36 6.66 -4.64
CA VAL A 16 -8.98 6.26 -4.93
C VAL A 16 -8.28 7.38 -5.70
N HIS A 17 -7.15 7.85 -5.19
CA HIS A 17 -6.28 8.78 -5.89
C HIS A 17 -4.86 8.23 -5.94
N ALA A 18 -4.22 8.35 -7.10
CA ALA A 18 -2.89 7.82 -7.37
C ALA A 18 -1.95 8.95 -7.77
N ILE A 19 -0.83 9.10 -7.06
CA ILE A 19 0.20 10.09 -7.36
C ILE A 19 1.49 9.36 -7.71
N LEU A 20 2.04 9.63 -8.90
CA LEU A 20 3.36 9.16 -9.29
C LEU A 20 4.41 10.20 -8.88
N VAL A 21 5.27 9.83 -7.94
CA VAL A 21 6.43 10.60 -7.51
C VAL A 21 7.65 10.12 -8.29
N LYS A 22 8.24 11.00 -9.11
CA LYS A 22 9.52 10.76 -9.78
C LYS A 22 10.65 11.39 -8.96
N ASN A 23 11.60 10.58 -8.51
CA ASN A 23 12.83 11.10 -7.90
C ASN A 23 13.84 11.42 -9.01
N GLY A 24 14.34 12.65 -9.07
CA GLY A 24 15.13 13.16 -10.20
C GLY A 24 16.51 12.53 -10.46
N CYS A 25 16.88 11.43 -9.79
CA CYS A 25 18.22 10.85 -9.91
C CYS A 25 18.31 9.30 -9.83
N PHE A 26 17.21 8.55 -9.78
CA PHE A 26 17.26 7.07 -9.82
C PHE A 26 16.07 6.52 -10.59
N ASP A 27 16.27 5.40 -11.30
CA ASP A 27 15.26 4.62 -12.03
C ASP A 27 14.05 4.15 -11.18
N ALA A 28 14.03 4.46 -9.88
CA ALA A 28 12.92 4.17 -8.97
C ALA A 28 11.89 5.31 -8.98
N SER A 29 10.84 5.12 -9.76
CA SER A 29 9.60 5.88 -9.59
C SER A 29 8.77 5.27 -8.46
N LEU A 30 7.95 6.09 -7.82
CA LEU A 30 7.27 5.74 -6.57
C LEU A 30 5.79 6.10 -6.70
N TYR A 31 4.91 5.16 -6.38
CA TYR A 31 3.47 5.32 -6.52
C TYR A 31 2.84 5.44 -5.15
N ILE A 32 2.12 6.53 -4.93
CA ILE A 32 1.32 6.76 -3.74
C ILE A 32 -0.13 6.48 -4.11
N LYS A 33 -0.75 5.50 -3.45
CA LYS A 33 -2.21 5.32 -3.51
C LYS A 33 -2.82 5.85 -2.24
N VAL A 34 -3.80 6.73 -2.39
CA VAL A 34 -4.59 7.33 -1.32
C VAL A 34 -6.02 6.86 -1.49
N VAL A 35 -6.60 6.30 -0.44
CA VAL A 35 -7.96 5.82 -0.40
C VAL A 35 -8.66 6.54 0.74
N GLY A 36 -9.67 7.34 0.39
CA GLY A 36 -10.41 8.18 1.34
C GLY A 36 -11.88 7.79 1.44
N ASP A 37 -12.43 7.60 2.64
CA ASP A 37 -13.89 7.38 2.81
C ASP A 37 -14.68 8.69 2.82
N ARG A 38 -16.00 8.57 2.97
CA ARG A 38 -16.92 9.71 3.04
C ARG A 38 -16.86 10.49 4.35
N ILE A 39 -16.22 9.94 5.39
CA ILE A 39 -16.10 10.56 6.73
C ILE A 39 -14.69 11.12 6.99
N GLY A 40 -13.79 11.06 6.00
CA GLY A 40 -12.47 11.70 6.03
C GLY A 40 -11.33 10.80 6.48
N ALA A 41 -11.57 9.49 6.67
CA ALA A 41 -10.48 8.54 6.85
C ALA A 41 -9.71 8.39 5.54
N VAL A 42 -8.40 8.42 5.64
CA VAL A 42 -7.44 8.32 4.55
C VAL A 42 -6.44 7.24 4.93
N PHE A 43 -6.25 6.28 4.04
CA PHE A 43 -5.17 5.32 4.12
C PHE A 43 -4.48 5.18 2.78
N GLY A 44 -3.24 4.73 2.80
CA GLY A 44 -2.47 4.63 1.59
C GLY A 44 -1.17 3.88 1.74
N SER A 45 -0.48 3.75 0.62
CA SER A 45 0.84 3.14 0.58
C SER A 45 1.75 3.85 -0.40
N LEU A 46 3.03 3.78 -0.10
CA LEU A 46 4.11 4.13 -0.99
C LEU A 46 4.70 2.83 -1.54
N VAL A 47 4.64 2.62 -2.86
CA VAL A 47 5.22 1.44 -3.50
C VAL A 47 6.16 1.83 -4.63
N GLU A 48 7.19 1.02 -4.83
CA GLU A 48 8.12 1.21 -5.94
C GLU A 48 7.51 0.70 -7.25
N VAL A 49 7.79 1.42 -8.34
CA VAL A 49 7.35 1.07 -9.69
C VAL A 49 8.55 0.98 -10.65
N PRO A 50 8.45 0.27 -11.79
CA PRO A 50 7.24 -0.34 -12.37
C PRO A 50 6.74 -1.56 -11.57
N LEU A 51 5.43 -1.60 -11.30
CA LEU A 51 4.80 -2.80 -10.75
C LEU A 51 4.75 -3.87 -11.84
N ARG A 52 5.14 -5.11 -11.53
CA ARG A 52 5.06 -6.25 -12.45
C ARG A 52 4.01 -7.25 -11.95
N PRO A 53 2.92 -7.48 -12.71
CA PRO A 53 1.93 -8.47 -12.33
C PRO A 53 2.57 -9.86 -12.12
N SER A 54 2.24 -10.49 -11.00
CA SER A 54 2.68 -11.83 -10.61
C SER A 54 1.71 -12.47 -9.63
N ASN A 55 1.36 -13.73 -9.85
CA ASN A 55 0.41 -14.45 -9.01
C ASN A 55 0.95 -14.82 -7.62
N LYS A 56 2.28 -14.79 -7.40
CA LYS A 56 2.92 -15.28 -6.15
C LYS A 56 4.15 -14.50 -5.70
N LYS A 57 4.71 -13.63 -6.54
CA LYS A 57 5.99 -12.98 -6.25
C LYS A 57 5.77 -11.58 -5.67
N TYR A 58 6.17 -11.40 -4.43
CA TYR A 58 6.28 -10.08 -3.83
C TYR A 58 7.41 -9.27 -4.48
N GLN A 59 7.20 -7.96 -4.59
CA GLN A 59 8.12 -6.97 -5.16
C GLN A 59 8.20 -5.74 -4.26
N GLY A 60 9.24 -4.91 -4.46
CA GLY A 60 9.54 -3.72 -3.66
C GLY A 60 10.71 -3.92 -2.69
N THR A 61 11.06 -2.85 -1.97
CA THR A 61 12.13 -2.83 -0.95
C THR A 61 11.58 -2.37 0.40
N ASN A 62 12.49 -2.20 1.37
CA ASN A 62 12.18 -1.61 2.67
C ASN A 62 11.75 -0.12 2.59
N SER A 63 11.78 0.48 1.40
CA SER A 63 11.24 1.82 1.14
C SER A 63 9.71 1.86 1.12
N THR A 64 9.04 0.71 0.93
CA THR A 64 7.58 0.60 0.98
C THR A 64 7.04 0.85 2.38
N PHE A 65 6.03 1.69 2.53
CA PHE A 65 5.32 1.90 3.79
C PHE A 65 3.82 2.10 3.55
N VAL A 66 3.03 1.93 4.60
CA VAL A 66 1.60 2.26 4.60
C VAL A 66 1.34 3.36 5.62
N PHE A 67 0.30 4.15 5.41
CA PHE A 67 -0.07 5.24 6.31
C PHE A 67 -1.59 5.31 6.48
N THR A 68 -2.03 5.89 7.59
CA THR A 68 -3.45 6.14 7.88
C THR A 68 -3.62 7.36 8.77
N ASN A 69 -4.78 8.01 8.70
CA ASN A 69 -5.22 9.03 9.67
C ASN A 69 -6.41 8.56 10.54
N ILE A 70 -6.76 7.27 10.52
CA ILE A 70 -7.90 6.72 11.29
C ILE A 70 -7.65 6.83 12.81
N SER A 71 -6.39 6.71 13.22
CA SER A 71 -5.98 7.01 14.59
C SER A 71 -6.12 8.51 14.89
N SER A 72 -6.15 8.88 16.17
CA SER A 72 -6.23 10.28 16.62
C SER A 72 -5.19 11.22 15.97
N HIS A 73 -4.08 10.66 15.48
CA HIS A 73 -3.05 11.35 14.72
C HIS A 73 -2.64 10.50 13.52
N PRO A 74 -2.16 11.10 12.41
CA PRO A 74 -1.62 10.34 11.29
C PRO A 74 -0.45 9.45 11.68
N VAL A 75 -0.46 8.19 11.23
CA VAL A 75 0.56 7.18 11.52
C VAL A 75 1.14 6.62 10.23
N ILE A 76 2.46 6.40 10.22
CA ILE A 76 3.20 5.72 9.16
C ILE A 76 3.75 4.40 9.70
N TYR A 77 3.36 3.29 9.07
CA TYR A 77 3.87 1.96 9.37
C TYR A 77 4.93 1.55 8.36
N ARG A 78 6.18 1.42 8.83
CA ARG A 78 7.34 0.99 8.02
C ARG A 78 7.57 -0.53 8.15
N PRO A 79 8.31 -1.14 7.21
CA PRO A 79 8.63 -2.56 7.29
C PRO A 79 9.51 -2.85 8.51
N THR A 80 9.21 -3.95 9.19
CA THR A 80 9.92 -4.39 10.40
C THR A 80 11.21 -5.16 10.13
N GLY A 81 11.50 -5.48 8.86
CA GLY A 81 12.62 -6.36 8.48
C GLY A 81 12.36 -7.86 8.65
N LEU A 82 11.24 -8.26 9.25
CA LEU A 82 10.90 -9.68 9.50
C LEU A 82 10.58 -10.48 8.22
N ASN A 83 10.13 -9.82 7.16
CA ASN A 83 9.89 -10.44 5.85
C ASN A 83 9.99 -9.38 4.74
N ARG A 84 9.99 -9.84 3.48
CA ARG A 84 10.05 -9.00 2.28
C ARG A 84 8.74 -9.02 1.49
N TYR A 85 7.62 -9.14 2.19
CA TYR A 85 6.29 -9.21 1.59
C TYR A 85 5.70 -7.80 1.42
N PHE A 86 6.36 -6.98 0.58
CA PHE A 86 6.04 -5.55 0.44
C PHE A 86 4.82 -5.32 -0.45
N THR A 87 4.88 -5.68 -1.72
CA THR A 87 3.78 -5.47 -2.67
C THR A 87 3.55 -6.73 -3.48
N LEU A 88 2.30 -7.16 -3.60
CA LEU A 88 1.86 -8.22 -4.51
C LEU A 88 0.89 -7.59 -5.50
N CYS A 89 1.28 -7.59 -6.77
CA CYS A 89 0.48 -7.01 -7.85
C CYS A 89 0.02 -8.16 -8.75
N ASN A 90 -1.28 -8.27 -8.97
CA ASN A 90 -1.93 -9.19 -9.90
C ASN A 90 -2.75 -8.35 -10.89
N ILE A 91 -3.18 -8.95 -12.00
CA ILE A 91 -4.15 -8.34 -12.92
C ILE A 91 -5.50 -8.09 -12.23
N GLU A 92 -5.84 -8.90 -11.22
CA GLU A 92 -7.10 -8.83 -10.48
C GLU A 92 -7.03 -7.95 -9.23
N PHE A 93 -5.82 -7.67 -8.70
CA PHE A 93 -5.71 -6.93 -7.45
C PHE A 93 -4.33 -6.30 -7.24
N LEU A 94 -4.28 -5.32 -6.35
CA LEU A 94 -3.04 -4.80 -5.78
C LEU A 94 -3.09 -4.91 -4.26
N ALA A 95 -2.11 -5.62 -3.69
CA ALA A 95 -1.99 -5.81 -2.26
C ALA A 95 -0.63 -5.32 -1.74
N ILE A 96 -0.62 -4.71 -0.56
CA ILE A 96 0.57 -4.19 0.13
C ILE A 96 0.65 -4.79 1.53
N GLY A 97 1.87 -5.12 1.99
CA GLY A 97 2.16 -5.57 3.35
C GLY A 97 1.61 -6.95 3.67
N GLY A 98 2.12 -7.97 2.99
CA GLY A 98 1.67 -9.36 3.15
C GLY A 98 2.29 -10.13 4.32
N GLY A 99 1.80 -11.36 4.51
CA GLY A 99 2.11 -12.23 5.65
C GLY A 99 0.94 -13.16 5.91
N SER A 100 0.25 -12.95 7.03
CA SER A 100 -1.06 -13.59 7.30
C SER A 100 -2.22 -12.83 6.66
N HIS A 101 -2.14 -11.50 6.61
CA HIS A 101 -3.11 -10.59 6.01
C HIS A 101 -2.37 -9.53 5.19
N PHE A 102 -3.11 -8.80 4.35
CA PHE A 102 -2.60 -7.63 3.64
C PHE A 102 -2.94 -6.36 4.40
N ALA A 103 -2.00 -5.42 4.41
CA ALA A 103 -2.22 -4.12 5.01
C ALA A 103 -3.15 -3.22 4.18
N VAL A 104 -3.02 -3.31 2.87
CA VAL A 104 -3.93 -2.68 1.92
C VAL A 104 -4.22 -3.73 0.86
N TYR A 105 -5.49 -3.93 0.55
CA TYR A 105 -5.94 -4.79 -0.54
C TYR A 105 -6.90 -4.00 -1.41
N LEU A 106 -6.67 -4.02 -2.71
CA LEU A 106 -7.44 -3.26 -3.68
C LEU A 106 -7.83 -4.20 -4.79
N ASP A 107 -9.12 -4.30 -5.01
CA ASP A 107 -9.67 -5.01 -6.15
C ASP A 107 -9.32 -4.29 -7.47
N GLY A 108 -9.28 -5.03 -8.57
CA GLY A 108 -9.00 -4.53 -9.92
C GLY A 108 -10.16 -3.72 -10.50
N ASP A 109 -11.37 -3.89 -9.96
CA ASP A 109 -12.60 -3.23 -10.42
C ASP A 109 -12.85 -1.85 -9.78
N LEU A 110 -11.90 -1.33 -8.99
CA LEU A 110 -11.97 -0.07 -8.24
C LEU A 110 -11.58 1.18 -9.03
#